data_AF-A0A662ALR6-F1
#
_entry.id   AF-A0A662ALR6-F1
#
_cell.length_a   1.000
_cell.length_b   1.000
_cell.length_c   1.000
_cell.angle_alpha   90.00
_cell.angle_beta   90.00
_cell.angle_gamma   90.00
#
_symmetry.space_group_name_H-M   'P 1'
#
loop_
_entity.id
_entity.type
_entity.pdbx_description
1 polymer ?
#
loop_
_entity_poly.entity_id
_entity_poly.type
_entity_poly.pdbx_seq_one_letter_code
_entity_poly.pdbx_strand_id
1 'polypeptide(L)' 'MRTTLDLPENLLIEAMKVTHTNTKTGVIVKALEELIRKSKISNLKKYKGKIDLDIDLDKIRDRH' A
#
# COMPACT_ATOMS: atom_id res chain seq x y z
N MET A 1 -3.46 20.69 -10.34
CA MET A 1 -2.25 21.52 -10.50
C MET A 1 -1.42 20.95 -11.65
N ARG A 2 -0.90 21.77 -12.57
CA ARG A 2 0.00 21.31 -13.63
C ARG A 2 1.44 21.59 -13.21
N THR A 3 2.27 20.56 -13.20
CA THR A 3 3.67 20.63 -12.76
C THR A 3 4.55 19.91 -13.78
N THR A 4 5.74 20.44 -14.00
CA THR A 4 6.78 19.78 -14.80
C THR A 4 7.71 19.05 -13.86
N LEU A 5 7.89 17.75 -14.06
CA LEU A 5 8.76 16.89 -13.28
C LEU A 5 9.63 16.07 -14.21
N ASP A 6 10.90 15.92 -13.87
CA ASP A 6 11.80 14.98 -14.53
C ASP A 6 11.66 13.61 -13.87
N LEU A 7 11.34 12.59 -14.65
CA LEU A 7 11.04 11.24 -14.15
C LEU A 7 11.77 10.19 -15.00
N PRO A 8 12.35 9.14 -14.37
CA PRO A 8 12.97 8.06 -15.11
C PRO A 8 11.93 7.35 -16.01
N GLU A 9 12.17 7.36 -17.32
CA GLU A 9 11.22 6.82 -18.29
C GLU A 9 11.02 5.31 -18.15
N ASN A 10 12.10 4.57 -17.87
CA ASN A 10 12.05 3.13 -17.61
C ASN A 10 11.09 2.78 -16.46
N LEU A 11 11.23 3.48 -15.32
CA LEU A 11 10.41 3.27 -14.14
C LEU A 11 8.95 3.62 -14.40
N LEU A 12 8.70 4.68 -15.17
CA LEU A 12 7.35 5.09 -15.54
C LEU A 12 6.68 4.07 -16.45
N ILE A 13 7.40 3.52 -17.43
CA ILE A 13 6.90 2.47 -18.33
C ILE A 13 6.58 1.19 -17.55
N GLU A 14 7.45 0.77 -16.63
CA GLU A 14 7.17 -0.38 -15.77
C GLU A 14 5.94 -0.15 -14.89
N ALA A 15 5.84 1.03 -14.26
CA ALA A 15 4.69 1.38 -13.45
C ALA A 15 3.40 1.41 -14.27
N MET A 16 3.42 1.91 -15.51
CA MET A 16 2.28 1.86 -16.43
C MET A 16 1.85 0.42 -16.74
N LYS A 17 2.80 -0.49 -17.00
CA LYS A 17 2.52 -1.92 -17.24
C LYS A 17 1.91 -2.59 -16.01
N VAL A 18 2.50 -2.39 -14.84
CA VAL A 18 2.02 -3.01 -13.59
C VAL A 18 0.64 -2.49 -13.22
N THR A 19 0.43 -1.18 -13.33
CA THR A 19 -0.83 -0.54 -12.90
C THR A 19 -1.94 -0.61 -13.94
N HIS A 20 -1.64 -1.07 -15.16
CA HIS A 20 -2.53 -1.10 -16.33
C HIS A 20 -3.14 0.27 -16.65
N THR A 21 -2.35 1.34 -16.47
CA THR A 21 -2.82 2.72 -16.65
C THR A 21 -2.28 3.30 -17.95
N ASN A 22 -3.17 3.85 -18.78
CA ASN A 22 -2.83 4.33 -20.12
C ASN A 22 -2.14 5.71 -20.13
N THR A 23 -2.09 6.42 -18.99
CA THR A 23 -1.56 7.78 -18.93
C THR A 23 -0.46 7.93 -17.88
N LYS A 24 0.57 8.72 -18.21
CA LYS A 24 1.66 9.06 -17.30
C LYS A 24 1.12 9.73 -16.02
N THR A 25 0.16 10.64 -16.16
CA THR A 25 -0.50 11.30 -15.02
C THR A 25 -1.27 10.31 -14.14
N GLY A 26 -1.99 9.36 -14.73
CA GLY A 26 -2.76 8.38 -13.98
C GLY A 26 -1.89 7.48 -13.11
N VAL A 27 -0.71 7.11 -13.60
CA VAL A 27 0.28 6.36 -12.80
C VAL A 27 0.75 7.15 -11.59
N ILE A 28 1.04 8.44 -11.76
CA ILE A 28 1.48 9.29 -10.66
C ILE A 28 0.39 9.46 -9.60
N VAL A 29 -0.85 9.68 -10.02
CA VAL A 29 -1.99 9.77 -9.09
C VAL A 29 -2.14 8.47 -8.29
N LYS A 30 -2.13 7.33 -8.98
CA LYS A 30 -2.26 6.01 -8.34
C LYS A 30 -1.08 5.69 -7.41
N ALA A 31 0.13 6.11 -7.76
CA ALA A 31 1.30 5.97 -6.91
C ALA A 31 1.17 6.77 -5.60
N LEU A 32 0.67 8.01 -5.68
CA LEU A 32 0.42 8.85 -4.51
C LEU A 32 -0.69 8.27 -3.62
N GLU A 33 -1.79 7.80 -4.21
CA GLU A 33 -2.86 7.12 -3.48
C GLU A 33 -2.36 5.88 -2.74
N GLU A 34 -1.57 5.04 -3.41
CA GLU A 34 -0.99 3.84 -2.80
C GLU A 34 0.01 4.19 -1.69
N LEU A 35 0.78 5.26 -1.83
CA LEU A 35 1.69 5.72 -0.78
C LEU A 35 0.90 6.11 0.49
N ILE A 36 -0.19 6.87 0.33
CA ILE A 36 -1.08 7.25 1.43
C ILE A 36 -1.74 6.00 2.04
N ARG A 37 -2.23 5.08 1.21
CA ARG A 37 -2.86 3.83 1.66
C ARG A 37 -1.90 2.98 2.49
N LYS A 38 -0.66 2.79 2.01
CA LYS A 38 0.40 2.06 2.74
C LYS A 38 0.74 2.73 4.07
N SER A 39 0.82 4.06 4.11
CA SER A 39 1.05 4.81 5.35
C SER A 39 -0.07 4.59 6.37
N LYS A 40 -1.34 4.67 5.95
CA LYS A 40 -2.51 4.38 6.81
C LYS A 40 -2.47 2.95 7.36
N ILE A 41 -2.20 1.97 6.51
CA ILE A 41 -2.09 0.56 6.94
C ILE A 41 -0.92 0.37 7.92
N SER A 42 0.22 1.02 7.68
CA SER A 42 1.37 0.97 8.60
C SER A 42 1.01 1.53 9.97
N ASN A 43 0.23 2.61 10.02
CA ASN A 43 -0.28 3.15 11.28
C ASN A 43 -1.23 2.19 11.99
N LEU A 44 -2.05 1.44 11.25
CA LEU A 44 -2.90 0.39 11.84
C LEU A 44 -2.07 -0.73 12.50
N LYS A 45 -0.91 -1.09 11.91
CA LYS A 45 0.00 -2.06 12.53
C LYS A 45 0.52 -1.62 13.91
N LYS A 46 0.54 -0.33 14.23
CA LYS A 46 0.91 0.17 15.57
C LYS A 46 -0.08 -0.23 16.67
N TYR A 47 -1.30 -0.63 16.30
CA TYR A 47 -2.30 -1.13 17.24
C TYR A 47 -2.18 -2.64 17.48
N LYS A 48 -1.28 -3.34 16.76
CA LYS A 48 -0.99 -4.75 16.99
C LYS A 48 -0.47 -4.95 18.42
N GLY A 49 -1.18 -5.73 19.22
CA GLY A 49 -0.84 -6.00 20.63
C GLY A 49 -1.39 -4.99 21.64
N LYS A 50 -2.10 -3.94 21.19
CA LYS A 50 -2.89 -3.07 22.10
C LYS A 50 -4.34 -3.52 22.24
N ILE A 51 -4.82 -4.29 21.28
CA ILE A 51 -6.16 -4.84 21.30
C ILE A 51 -6.04 -6.18 22.03
N ASP A 52 -6.58 -6.23 23.24
CA ASP A 52 -6.79 -7.48 23.95
C ASP A 52 -7.91 -8.23 23.22
N LEU A 53 -7.55 -9.37 22.63
CA LEU A 53 -8.48 -10.20 21.89
C LEU A 53 -8.78 -11.40 22.80
N ASP A 54 -10.04 -11.52 23.24
CA ASP A 54 -10.53 -12.63 24.06
C ASP A 54 -10.62 -13.92 23.22
N ILE A 55 -9.45 -14.47 22.89
CA ILE A 55 -9.28 -15.68 22.08
C ILE A 55 -8.23 -16.58 22.70
N ASP A 56 -8.65 -17.82 22.95
CA ASP A 56 -7.78 -18.91 23.35
C ASP A 56 -7.02 -19.46 22.14
N LEU A 57 -5.76 -19.05 22.01
CA LEU A 57 -4.88 -19.46 20.91
C LEU A 57 -4.54 -20.96 20.96
N ASP A 58 -4.62 -21.61 22.11
CA ASP A 58 -4.28 -23.02 22.25
C ASP A 58 -5.41 -23.91 21.71
N LYS A 59 -6.67 -23.53 21.98
CA LYS A 59 -7.86 -24.14 21.32
C LYS A 59 -7.85 -23.98 19.80
N ILE A 60 -7.51 -22.79 19.30
CA ILE A 60 -7.55 -22.52 17.84
C ILE A 60 -6.45 -23.28 17.10
N ARG A 61 -5.31 -23.51 17.74
CA ARG A 61 -4.13 -24.12 17.12
C ARG A 61 -4.05 -25.62 17.34
N ASP A 62 -5.07 -26.22 17.94
CA ASP A 62 -5.17 -27.65 18.25
C ASP A 62 -3.90 -28.17 18.95
N ARG A 63 -3.40 -27.36 19.90
CA ARG A 63 -2.27 -27.70 20.76
C ARG A 63 -2.80 -28.32 22.06
N HIS A 64 -3.66 -29.31 21.91
CA HIS A 64 -4.11 -30.18 23.00
C HIS A 64 -3.14 -31.35 23.17
#